data_AF-X1VYR7-F1
#
_entry.id   AF-X1VYR7-F1
#
_cell.length_a   1.000
_cell.length_b   1.000
_cell.length_c   1.000
_cell.angle_alpha   90.00
_cell.angle_beta   90.00
_cell.angle_gamma   90.00
#
_symmetry.space_group_name_H-M   'P 1'
#
loop_
_entity.id
_entity.type
_entity.pdbx_description
1 polymer ?
#
loop_
_entity_poly.entity_id
_entity_poly.type
_entity_poly.pdbx_seq_one_letter_code
_entity_poly.pdbx_strand_id
1 'polypeptide(L)' 'MIFQETMFAITWFSVIIIIVIICVISIAIAVWVYNDAKRRDMNAVVWLLIVLLTSFIGCIIYLIVRE' A
#
# COMPACT_ATOMS: atom_id res chain seq x y z
N MET A 1 31.18 20.08 10.06
CA MET A 1 31.10 18.61 10.00
C MET A 1 29.85 18.10 10.72
N ILE A 2 29.69 18.32 12.03
CA ILE A 2 28.52 17.83 12.82
C ILE A 2 27.15 18.29 12.28
N PHE A 3 27.00 19.57 11.91
CA PHE A 3 25.72 20.11 11.40
C PHE A 3 25.23 19.38 10.14
N GLN A 4 26.14 19.05 9.22
CA GLN A 4 25.80 18.37 7.97
C GLN A 4 25.28 16.94 8.22
N GLU A 5 25.95 16.19 9.10
CA GLU A 5 25.54 14.83 9.50
C GLU A 5 24.15 14.82 10.14
N THR A 6 23.86 15.80 11.00
CA THR A 6 22.54 15.90 11.65
C THR A 6 21.41 16.20 10.66
N MET A 7 21.66 17.04 9.65
CA MET A 7 20.66 17.33 8.61
C MET A 7 20.38 16.09 7.76
N PHE A 8 21.43 15.35 7.36
CA PHE A 8 21.25 14.09 6.64
C PHE A 8 20.47 13.06 7.44
N ALA A 9 20.77 12.88 8.73
CA ALA A 9 20.06 11.94 9.58
C ALA A 9 18.55 12.24 9.67
N ILE A 10 18.18 13.52 9.84
CA ILE A 10 16.77 13.95 9.88
C ILE A 10 16.07 13.67 8.55
N THR A 11 16.72 13.96 7.42
CA THR A 11 16.17 13.68 6.09
C THR A 11 15.90 12.19 5.89
N TRP A 12 16.88 11.33 6.18
CA TRP A 12 16.71 9.88 6.04
C TRP A 12 15.63 9.31 6.96
N PHE A 13 15.58 9.78 8.21
CA PHE A 13 14.54 9.39 9.15
C PHE A 13 13.14 9.78 8.65
N SER A 14 13.00 10.97 8.09
CA SER A 14 11.73 11.45 7.52
C SER A 14 11.29 10.62 6.31
N VAL A 15 12.23 10.25 5.43
CA VAL A 15 11.96 9.39 4.27
C VAL A 15 11.50 8.00 4.72
N ILE A 16 12.14 7.41 5.73
CA ILE A 16 11.74 6.11 6.28
C ILE A 16 10.31 6.17 6.84
N ILE A 17 9.96 7.22 7.58
CA ILE A 17 8.59 7.39 8.10
C ILE A 17 7.57 7.44 6.96
N ILE A 18 7.84 8.20 5.90
CA ILE A 18 6.95 8.30 4.74
C ILE A 18 6.76 6.94 4.08
N ILE A 19 7.84 6.18 3.87
CA ILE A 19 7.78 4.83 3.30
C ILE A 19 6.94 3.91 4.17
N VAL A 20 7.12 3.94 5.49
CA VAL A 20 6.33 3.13 6.43
C VAL A 20 4.85 3.47 6.34
N ILE A 21 4.49 4.77 6.30
CA ILE A 21 3.10 5.20 6.16
C ILE A 21 2.49 4.67 4.86
N ILE A 22 3.21 4.80 3.74
CA ILE A 22 2.75 4.30 2.44
C ILE A 22 2.55 2.77 2.49
N CYS A 23 3.50 2.03 3.06
CA CYS A 23 3.38 0.58 3.21
C CYS A 23 2.15 0.18 4.06
N VAL A 24 1.91 0.87 5.18
CA VAL A 24 0.74 0.60 6.04
C VAL A 24 -0.56 0.85 5.27
N ILE A 25 -0.65 1.95 4.53
CA ILE A 25 -1.82 2.27 3.69
C ILE A 25 -2.01 1.22 2.60
N SER A 26 -0.95 0.83 1.89
CA SER A 26 -1.02 -0.20 0.84
C SER A 26 -1.50 -1.55 1.39
N ILE A 27 -1.02 -1.97 2.56
CA ILE A 27 -1.47 -3.20 3.21
C ILE A 27 -2.93 -3.09 3.64
N ALA A 28 -3.34 -1.97 4.23
CA ALA A 28 -4.72 -1.74 4.64
C ALA A 28 -5.68 -1.80 3.43
N ILE A 29 -5.29 -1.22 2.29
CA ILE A 29 -6.03 -1.31 1.03
C ILE A 29 -6.13 -2.76 0.56
N ALA A 30 -5.02 -3.51 0.56
CA ALA A 30 -5.02 -4.91 0.12
C ALA A 30 -5.95 -5.78 0.99
N VAL A 31 -5.91 -5.60 2.31
CA VAL A 31 -6.81 -6.29 3.25
C VAL A 31 -8.27 -5.89 3.00
N TRP A 32 -8.53 -4.61 2.76
CA TRP A 32 -9.87 -4.13 2.43
C TRP A 32 -10.39 -4.75 1.12
N VAL A 33 -9.57 -4.80 0.06
CA VAL A 33 -9.91 -5.43 -1.22
C VAL A 33 -10.23 -6.92 -1.04
N TYR A 34 -9.42 -7.65 -0.26
CA TYR A 34 -9.69 -9.05 0.04
C TYR A 34 -11.06 -9.25 0.71
N ASN A 35 -11.35 -8.44 1.73
CA ASN A 35 -12.63 -8.53 2.45
C ASN A 35 -13.81 -8.11 1.58
N ASP A 36 -13.67 -7.08 0.75
CA ASP A 36 -14.72 -6.64 -0.19
C ASP A 36 -14.98 -7.71 -1.26
N ALA A 37 -13.93 -8.30 -1.83
CA ALA A 37 -14.05 -9.37 -2.82
C ALA A 37 -14.70 -10.62 -2.23
N LYS A 38 -14.34 -10.97 -0.98
CA LYS A 38 -14.95 -12.10 -0.27
C LYS A 38 -16.44 -11.91 0.00
N ARG A 39 -16.89 -10.67 0.22
CA ARG A 39 -18.31 -10.33 0.41
C ARG A 39 -19.12 -10.37 -0.89
N ARG A 40 -18.45 -10.26 -2.03
CA ARG A 40 -19.06 -10.25 -3.37
C ARG A 40 -18.96 -11.60 -4.08
N ASP A 41 -18.60 -12.67 -3.35
CA ASP A 41 -18.35 -14.01 -3.89
C ASP A 41 -17.32 -14.02 -5.06
N MET A 42 -16.45 -13.00 -5.13
CA MET A 42 -15.34 -12.92 -6.07
C MET A 42 -14.14 -13.69 -5.52
N ASN A 43 -13.19 -14.05 -6.39
CA ASN A 43 -11.97 -14.71 -5.98
C ASN A 43 -11.04 -13.75 -5.21
N ALA A 44 -11.26 -13.64 -3.90
CA ALA A 44 -10.60 -12.69 -3.02
C ALA A 44 -9.07 -12.84 -2.99
N VAL A 45 -8.56 -14.07 -3.09
CA VAL A 45 -7.11 -14.33 -3.09
C VAL A 45 -6.45 -13.77 -4.34
N VAL A 46 -7.11 -13.89 -5.50
CA VAL A 46 -6.61 -13.34 -6.77
C VAL A 46 -6.58 -11.81 -6.71
N TRP A 47 -7.65 -11.18 -6.22
CA TRP A 47 -7.70 -9.73 -6.09
C TRP A 47 -6.68 -9.19 -5.08
N LEU A 48 -6.49 -9.87 -3.95
CA LEU A 48 -5.43 -9.55 -3.00
C LEU A 48 -4.05 -9.61 -3.68
N LEU A 49 -3.74 -10.67 -4.43
CA LEU A 49 -2.46 -10.82 -5.13
C LEU A 49 -2.23 -9.71 -6.16
N ILE A 50 -3.24 -9.38 -6.96
CA ILE A 50 -3.16 -8.29 -7.95
C ILE A 50 -2.84 -6.96 -7.24
N VAL A 51 -3.59 -6.63 -6.18
CA VAL A 51 -3.39 -5.38 -5.42
C VAL A 51 -2.07 -5.38 -4.67
N LEU A 52 -1.59 -6.52 -4.18
CA LEU A 52 -0.30 -6.61 -3.51
C LEU A 52 0.87 -6.37 -4.49
N LEU A 53 0.79 -6.93 -5.70
CA LEU A 53 1.86 -6.83 -6.71
C LEU A 53 1.87 -5.49 -7.45
N THR A 54 0.71 -4.91 -7.68
CA THR A 54 0.56 -3.67 -8.47
C THR A 54 0.18 -2.44 -7.62
N SER A 55 -0.02 -2.64 -6.32
CA SER A 55 -0.35 -1.61 -5.32
C SER A 55 -1.54 -0.75 -5.77
N PHE A 56 -1.29 0.52 -6.09
CA PHE A 56 -2.31 1.50 -6.42
C PHE A 56 -3.06 1.15 -7.72
N ILE A 57 -2.37 0.61 -8.73
CA ILE A 57 -2.97 0.29 -10.04
C ILE A 57 -3.97 -0.86 -9.90
N GLY A 58 -3.60 -1.92 -9.17
CA GLY A 58 -4.49 -3.04 -8.91
C GLY A 58 -5.73 -2.63 -8.12
N CYS A 59 -5.58 -1.69 -7.18
CA CYS A 59 -6.71 -1.14 -6.44
C CYS A 59 -7.70 -0.43 -7.38
N ILE A 60 -7.20 0.41 -8.30
CA ILE A 60 -8.05 1.10 -9.29
C ILE A 60 -8.78 0.08 -10.18
N ILE A 61 -8.06 -0.93 -10.69
CA ILE A 61 -8.67 -1.98 -11.53
C ILE A 61 -9.75 -2.74 -10.75
N TYR A 62 -9.47 -3.09 -9.48
CA TYR A 62 -10.46 -3.74 -8.61
C TYR A 62 -11.71 -2.87 -8.46
N LEU A 63 -11.56 -1.56 -8.21
CA LEU A 63 -12.68 -0.64 -8.06
C LEU A 63 -13.55 -0.50 -9.31
N ILE A 64 -12.97 -0.68 -10.50
CA ILE A 64 -13.69 -0.64 -11.78
C ILE A 64 -14.41 -1.97 -12.03
N VAL A 65 -13.79 -3.10 -11.69
CA VAL A 65 -14.33 -4.43 -11.98
C VAL A 65 -15.33 -4.91 -10.91
N ARG A 66 -15.27 -4.38 -9.69
CA ARG A 66 -16.10 -4.81 -8.55
C ARG A 66 -17.60 -4.47 -8.66
N GLU A 67 -18.11 -4.06 -9.82
CA GLU A 67 -19.56 -3.94 -10.04
C GLU A 67 -20.24 -5.31 -9.92
#